data_AF-A0A9E3R8N8-F1
#
_entry.id   AF-A0A9E3R8N8-F1
#
_cell.length_a   1.000
_cell.length_b   1.000
_cell.length_c   1.000
_cell.angle_alpha   90.00
_cell.angle_beta   90.00
_cell.angle_gamma   90.00
#
_symmetry.space_group_name_H-M   'P 1'
#
loop_
_entity.id
_entity.type
_entity.pdbx_description
1 polymer ?
#
loop_
_entity_poly.entity_id
_entity_poly.type
_entity_poly.pdbx_seq_one_letter_code
_entity_poly.pdbx_strand_id
1 'polypeptide(L)'
;MSNDKALTTLVPTSVERVLAEFAERNRKAMSGDSTAKKVRVTVHLKSGRELRGFPLAVGEARETVLLQLDTSMATADVSHVPFSSVEAVTVHSIFEL
;
A
#
# COMPACT_ATOMS: atom_id res chain seq x y z
N MET A 1 -9.45 6.07 -19.20
CA MET A 1 -8.19 6.77 -18.87
C MET A 1 -8.14 6.87 -17.35
N SER A 2 -7.26 6.13 -16.67
CA SER A 2 -7.17 6.17 -15.20
C SER A 2 -6.39 7.42 -14.77
N ASN A 3 -7.08 8.35 -14.11
CA ASN A 3 -6.47 9.46 -13.39
C ASN A 3 -5.90 8.96 -12.07
N ASP A 4 -4.67 8.43 -12.07
CA ASP A 4 -3.92 8.20 -10.83
C ASP A 4 -3.48 9.56 -10.26
N LYS A 5 -4.36 10.16 -9.46
CA LYS A 5 -4.05 11.37 -8.70
C LYS A 5 -3.37 10.95 -7.40
N ALA A 6 -2.06 11.20 -7.30
CA ALA A 6 -1.31 11.12 -6.05
C ALA A 6 -1.93 12.10 -5.04
N LEU A 7 -2.54 11.59 -3.96
CA LEU A 7 -3.31 12.43 -3.04
C LEU A 7 -2.41 13.21 -2.06
N THR A 8 -1.36 12.57 -1.52
CA THR A 8 -0.45 13.16 -0.54
C THR A 8 0.84 12.36 -0.49
N THR A 9 2.00 13.03 -0.37
CA THR A 9 3.29 12.42 -0.03
C THR A 9 3.49 12.47 1.47
N LEU A 10 3.60 11.33 2.13
CA LEU A 10 3.73 11.25 3.59
C LEU A 10 5.20 11.10 4.02
N VAL A 11 5.59 11.87 5.05
CA VAL A 11 6.94 11.93 5.65
C VAL A 11 7.11 10.78 6.68
N PRO A 12 8.34 10.23 6.89
CA PRO A 12 8.55 8.91 7.50
C PRO A 12 7.89 8.65 8.86
N THR A 13 7.79 9.65 9.74
CA THR A 13 7.22 9.47 11.09
C THR A 13 5.71 9.17 11.10
N SER A 14 5.01 9.35 9.97
CA SER A 14 3.58 9.01 9.82
C SER A 14 3.32 7.86 8.84
N VAL A 15 4.34 7.37 8.12
CA VAL A 15 4.17 6.35 7.06
C VAL A 15 3.72 5.00 7.62
N GLU A 16 4.32 4.54 8.71
CA GLU A 16 3.98 3.26 9.35
C GLU A 16 2.51 3.20 9.79
N ARG A 17 2.04 4.24 10.46
CA ARG A 17 0.66 4.34 10.96
C ARG A 17 -0.33 4.35 9.80
N VAL A 18 -0.04 5.12 8.75
CA VAL A 18 -0.90 5.20 7.58
C VAL A 18 -0.96 3.85 6.84
N LEU A 19 0.18 3.18 6.65
CA LEU A 19 0.20 1.88 6.02
C LEU A 19 -0.47 0.79 6.87
N ALA A 20 -0.39 0.87 8.20
CA ALA A 20 -1.13 -0.01 9.11
C ALA A 20 -2.65 0.21 9.01
N GLU A 21 -3.10 1.46 8.95
CA GLU A 21 -4.52 1.79 8.76
C GLU A 21 -5.05 1.25 7.41
N PHE A 22 -4.27 1.43 6.35
CA PHE A 22 -4.64 0.91 5.02
C PHE A 22 -4.59 -0.61 4.95
N ALA A 23 -3.66 -1.25 5.64
CA ALA A 23 -3.60 -2.70 5.77
C ALA A 23 -4.88 -3.25 6.42
N GLU A 24 -5.33 -2.64 7.51
CA GLU A 24 -6.58 -3.02 8.17
C GLU A 24 -7.79 -2.84 7.24
N ARG A 25 -7.87 -1.71 6.54
CA ARG A 25 -8.95 -1.43 5.59
C ARG A 25 -8.98 -2.42 4.43
N ASN A 26 -7.81 -2.74 3.86
CA ASN A 26 -7.70 -3.70 2.77
C ASN A 26 -8.02 -5.12 3.22
N ARG A 27 -7.66 -5.51 4.44
CA ARG A 27 -8.03 -6.81 5.03
C ARG A 27 -9.54 -6.98 5.09
N LYS A 28 -10.26 -5.97 5.58
CA LYS A 28 -11.73 -5.95 5.62
C LYS A 28 -12.35 -6.06 4.23
N ALA A 29 -11.80 -5.35 3.24
CA ALA A 29 -12.22 -5.46 1.84
C ALA A 29 -12.00 -6.85 1.25
N MET A 30 -10.93 -7.55 1.62
CA MET A 30 -10.65 -8.91 1.14
C MET A 30 -11.48 -9.98 1.85
N SER A 31 -11.98 -9.73 3.06
CA SER A 31 -12.86 -10.66 3.79
C SER A 31 -14.32 -10.71 3.26
N GLY A 32 -14.58 -10.16 2.07
CA GLY A 32 -15.89 -10.25 1.41
C GLY A 32 -16.82 -9.07 1.68
N ASP A 33 -16.36 -8.02 2.37
CA ASP A 33 -17.09 -6.76 2.42
C ASP A 33 -16.94 -6.02 1.08
N SER A 34 -17.90 -6.23 0.17
CA SER A 34 -17.94 -5.60 -1.15
C SER A 34 -18.14 -4.08 -1.11
N THR A 35 -18.46 -3.51 0.05
CA THR A 35 -18.57 -2.06 0.25
C THR A 35 -17.24 -1.42 0.64
N ALA A 36 -16.33 -2.22 1.24
CA ALA A 36 -15.00 -1.77 1.60
C ALA A 36 -14.11 -1.70 0.35
N LYS A 37 -13.88 -0.49 -0.14
CA LYS A 37 -12.97 -0.25 -1.26
C LYS A 37 -11.50 -0.37 -0.82
N LYS A 38 -10.70 -1.13 -1.58
CA LYS A 38 -9.26 -1.27 -1.36
C LYS A 38 -8.52 0.05 -1.61
N VAL A 39 -7.51 0.34 -0.78
CA VAL A 39 -6.59 1.46 -0.92
C VAL A 39 -5.30 0.98 -1.56
N ARG A 40 -5.00 1.51 -2.75
CA ARG A 40 -3.75 1.26 -3.47
C ARG A 40 -2.72 2.31 -3.10
N VAL A 41 -1.47 1.87 -2.93
CA VAL A 41 -0.32 2.74 -2.68
C VAL A 41 0.80 2.46 -3.67
N THR A 42 1.63 3.46 -3.92
CA THR A 42 2.99 3.28 -4.43
C THR A 42 3.97 3.56 -3.30
N VAL A 43 4.84 2.60 -3.01
CA VAL A 43 5.94 2.74 -2.08
C VAL A 43 7.20 3.05 -2.88
N HIS A 44 7.78 4.22 -2.64
CA HIS A 44 9.03 4.68 -3.22
C HIS A 44 10.17 4.24 -2.30
N LEU A 45 11.08 3.42 -2.81
CA LEU A 45 12.23 2.93 -2.05
C LEU A 45 13.43 3.84 -2.28
N LYS A 46 14.31 3.95 -1.26
CA LYS A 46 15.59 4.68 -1.34
C LYS A 46 16.53 4.17 -2.45
N SER A 47 16.28 2.99 -2.98
CA SER A 47 16.99 2.45 -4.15
C SER A 47 16.55 3.07 -5.47
N GLY A 48 15.53 3.93 -5.48
CA GLY A 48 14.85 4.45 -6.67
C GLY A 48 13.83 3.49 -7.27
N ARG A 49 13.62 2.31 -6.69
CA ARG A 49 12.59 1.36 -7.14
C ARG A 49 11.23 1.73 -6.57
N GLU A 50 10.19 1.58 -7.37
CA GLU A 50 8.81 1.76 -6.94
C GLU A 50 8.09 0.41 -6.82
N LEU A 51 7.31 0.24 -5.76
CA LEU A 51 6.45 -0.91 -5.54
C LEU A 51 5.00 -0.45 -5.45
N ARG A 52 4.17 -0.90 -6.37
CA ARG A 52 2.74 -0.58 -6.41
C ARG A 52 1.92 -1.74 -5.89
N GLY A 53 0.99 -1.47 -4.98
CA GLY A 53 0.18 -2.53 -4.41
C GLY A 53 -0.81 -2.12 -3.33
N PHE A 54 -1.30 -3.12 -2.63
CA PHE A 54 -2.26 -3.00 -1.52
C PHE A 54 -1.59 -3.45 -0.22
N PRO A 55 -1.50 -2.57 0.79
CA PRO A 55 -1.00 -2.98 2.10
C PRO A 55 -1.91 -4.08 2.68
N LEU A 56 -1.33 -5.13 3.26
CA LEU A 56 -2.06 -6.26 3.84
C LEU A 56 -1.91 -6.32 5.36
N ALA A 57 -0.68 -6.09 5.83
CA ALA A 57 -0.31 -6.10 7.23
C ALA A 57 0.96 -5.29 7.45
N VAL A 58 1.17 -4.88 8.69
CA VAL A 58 2.43 -4.36 9.20
C VAL A 58 2.96 -5.40 10.17
N GLY A 59 4.25 -5.77 10.05
CA GLY A 59 4.86 -6.82 10.86
C GLY A 59 4.79 -6.53 12.36
N GLU A 60 4.97 -7.54 13.20
CA GLU A 60 4.81 -7.44 14.68
C GLU A 60 5.68 -6.34 15.31
N ALA A 61 6.91 -6.17 14.82
CA ALA A 61 7.82 -5.10 15.26
C ALA A 61 7.55 -3.73 14.60
N ARG A 62 6.57 -3.65 13.70
CA ARG A 62 6.30 -2.49 12.83
C ARG A 62 7.50 -2.07 11.98
N GLU A 63 8.39 -2.99 11.68
CA GLU A 63 9.59 -2.73 10.88
C GLU A 63 9.39 -2.98 9.39
N THR A 64 8.34 -3.73 9.03
CA THR A 64 8.03 -4.11 7.66
C THR A 64 6.55 -3.93 7.36
N VAL A 65 6.24 -3.63 6.10
CA VAL A 65 4.89 -3.72 5.53
C VAL A 65 4.83 -4.86 4.52
N LEU A 66 3.77 -5.66 4.62
CA LEU A 66 3.37 -6.65 3.63
C LEU A 66 2.53 -5.96 2.56
N LEU A 67 3.03 -5.97 1.32
CA LEU A 67 2.39 -5.34 0.17
C LEU A 67 2.01 -6.41 -0.86
N GLN A 68 0.72 -6.56 -1.14
CA GLN A 68 0.27 -7.32 -2.31
C GLN A 68 0.50 -6.46 -3.54
N LEU A 69 1.38 -6.90 -4.44
CA LEU A 69 1.70 -6.14 -5.65
C LEU A 69 0.51 -6.14 -6.61
N ASP A 70 0.29 -4.99 -7.25
CA ASP A 70 -0.68 -4.80 -8.32
C ASP A 70 -0.06 -5.30 -9.64
N THR A 71 0.25 -6.60 -9.71
CA THR A 71 0.72 -7.25 -10.95
C THR A 71 -0.50 -7.68 -11.75
N SER A 72 -0.53 -7.35 -13.05
CA SER A 72 -1.60 -7.72 -13.99
C SER A 72 -1.76 -9.24 -14.22
N MET A 73 -1.08 -10.08 -13.44
CA MET A 73 -1.08 -11.52 -13.55
C MET A 73 -1.67 -12.15 -12.29
N ALA A 74 -2.38 -13.26 -12.49
CA ALA A 74 -3.22 -13.96 -11.51
C ALA A 74 -2.48 -14.54 -10.28
N THR A 75 -1.20 -14.23 -10.08
CA THR A 75 -0.44 -14.58 -8.88
C THR A 75 -0.35 -13.36 -7.99
N ALA A 76 -0.93 -13.43 -6.80
CA ALA A 76 -0.80 -12.40 -5.78
C ALA A 76 0.64 -12.37 -5.27
N ASP A 77 1.53 -11.69 -5.98
CA ASP A 77 2.90 -11.49 -5.54
C ASP A 77 2.90 -10.61 -4.29
N VAL A 78 3.47 -11.10 -3.20
CA VAL A 78 3.56 -10.38 -1.94
C VAL A 78 5.00 -9.96 -1.70
N SER A 79 5.20 -8.65 -1.50
CA SER A 79 6.50 -8.08 -1.16
C SER A 79 6.54 -7.70 0.32
N HIS A 80 7.65 -8.06 0.98
CA HIS A 80 7.97 -7.57 2.31
C HIS A 80 8.87 -6.35 2.17
N VAL A 81 8.42 -5.19 2.65
CA VAL A 81 9.13 -3.93 2.50
C VAL A 81 9.52 -3.39 3.88
N PRO A 82 10.82 -3.37 4.23
CA PRO A 82 11.28 -2.72 5.44
C PRO A 82 11.04 -1.20 5.39
N PHE A 83 10.50 -0.59 6.44
CA PHE A 83 10.30 0.87 6.48
C PHE A 83 11.62 1.64 6.38
N SER A 84 12.73 1.05 6.85
CA SER A 84 14.07 1.60 6.69
C SER A 84 14.48 1.80 5.22
N SER A 85 13.88 1.02 4.30
CA SER A 85 14.08 1.12 2.86
C SER A 85 13.13 2.09 2.15
N VAL A 86 12.08 2.56 2.85
CA VAL A 86 11.07 3.47 2.29
C VAL A 86 11.61 4.90 2.31
N GLU A 87 11.47 5.57 1.17
CA GLU A 87 11.75 6.99 1.01
C GLU A 87 10.45 7.80 1.10
N ALA A 88 9.40 7.37 0.40
CA ALA A 88 8.11 8.02 0.40
C ALA A 88 6.98 7.03 0.11
N VAL A 89 5.74 7.42 0.42
CA VAL A 89 4.54 6.69 0.03
C VAL A 89 3.58 7.63 -0.68
N THR A 90 3.10 7.21 -1.84
CA THR A 90 2.02 7.86 -2.57
C THR A 90 0.75 7.04 -2.39
N VAL A 91 -0.30 7.70 -1.90
CA VAL A 91 -1.63 7.09 -1.79
C VAL A 91 -2.42 7.40 -3.05
N HIS A 92 -2.90 6.37 -3.74
CA HIS A 92 -3.75 6.53 -4.91
C HIS A 92 -5.20 6.55 -4.45
N SER A 93 -5.93 7.60 -4.83
CA SER A 93 -7.34 7.70 -4.49
C SER A 93 -8.15 6.55 -5.10
N ILE A 94 -9.19 6.20 -4.37
CA ILE A 94 -10.19 5.20 -4.73
C ILE A 94 -11.15 5.84 -5.76
N PHE A 95 -10.79 5.90 -7.04
CA PHE A 95 -11.72 6.43 -8.04
C PHE A 95 -12.75 5.38 -8.49
N GLU A 96 -14.00 5.82 -8.48
CA GLU A 96 -15.19 5.16 -9.00
C GLU A 96 -15.09 4.97 -10.50
N LEU A 97 -15.54 3.80 -10.98
CA LEU A 97 -16.13 3.63 -12.30
C LEU A 97 -17.53 3.06 -12.09
#